data_AF-A0A158FM96-F1
#
_entry.id   AF-A0A158FM96-F1
#
_cell.length_a   1.000
_cell.length_b   1.000
_cell.length_c   1.000
_cell.angle_alpha   90.00
_cell.angle_beta   90.00
_cell.angle_gamma   90.00
#
_symmetry.space_group_name_H-M   'P 1'
#
loop_
_entity.id
_entity.type
_entity.pdbx_description
1 polymer ?
#
loop_
_entity_poly.entity_id
_entity_poly.type
_entity_poly.pdbx_seq_one_letter_code
_entity_poly.pdbx_strand_id
1 'polypeptide(L)'
;MWKTTLLLCLLALPLTSCETSGADRVKTPVAEPLVQVKTRIVDTACDWTKPIYVSATDVLSDETAKAILAHNRAGAAQCGWKPTGR
;
A
#
# COMPACT_ATOMS: atom_id res chain seq x y z
N MET A 1 65.17 -37.23 -18.23
CA MET A 1 64.09 -37.53 -19.21
C MET A 1 62.74 -37.83 -18.56
N TRP A 2 62.65 -38.37 -17.34
CA TRP A 2 61.36 -38.60 -16.66
C TRP A 2 60.62 -37.30 -16.28
N LYS A 3 61.35 -36.26 -15.83
CA LYS A 3 60.73 -34.97 -15.43
C LYS A 3 59.99 -34.28 -16.59
N THR A 4 60.50 -34.39 -17.82
CA THR A 4 59.87 -33.85 -19.03
C THR A 4 58.65 -34.66 -19.48
N THR A 5 58.64 -35.98 -19.26
CA THR A 5 57.47 -36.82 -19.55
C THR A 5 56.33 -36.60 -18.55
N LEU A 6 56.66 -36.34 -17.27
CA LEU A 6 55.65 -36.03 -16.25
C LEU A 6 54.97 -34.67 -16.47
N LEU A 7 55.72 -33.68 -16.98
CA LEU A 7 55.18 -32.36 -17.30
C LEU A 7 54.20 -32.39 -18.48
N LEU A 8 54.40 -33.27 -19.47
CA LEU A 8 53.47 -33.42 -20.59
C LEU A 8 52.15 -34.09 -20.18
N CYS A 9 52.16 -35.04 -19.25
CA CYS A 9 50.93 -35.68 -18.76
C CYS A 9 50.06 -34.74 -17.90
N LEU A 10 50.66 -33.76 -17.22
CA LEU A 10 49.93 -32.78 -16.41
C LEU A 10 49.22 -31.70 -17.24
N LEU A 11 49.56 -31.53 -18.52
CA LEU A 11 48.99 -30.51 -19.41
C LEU A 11 47.86 -31.04 -20.31
N ALA A 12 47.54 -32.34 -20.28
CA ALA A 12 46.51 -32.96 -21.11
C ALA A 12 45.11 -33.05 -20.46
N LEU A 13 44.89 -32.35 -19.34
CA LEU A 13 43.61 -32.32 -18.63
C LEU A 13 43.11 -30.86 -18.60
N PRO A 14 42.53 -30.36 -19.70
CA PRO A 14 41.11 -30.00 -19.57
C PRO A 14 40.38 -30.01 -20.91
N LEU A 15 39.89 -31.15 -21.40
CA LEU A 15 38.90 -31.13 -22.50
C LEU A 15 37.71 -32.11 -22.32
N THR A 16 37.55 -32.73 -21.15
CA THR A 16 36.39 -33.60 -20.88
C THR A 16 35.66 -33.21 -19.60
N SER A 17 35.03 -32.04 -19.62
CA SER A 17 33.87 -31.79 -18.75
C SER A 17 33.04 -30.65 -19.32
N CYS A 18 32.56 -30.82 -20.55
CA CYS A 18 31.26 -30.28 -20.88
C CYS A 18 30.24 -31.37 -20.52
N GLU A 19 29.98 -31.55 -19.23
CA GLU A 19 28.75 -32.21 -18.81
C GLU A 19 27.70 -31.10 -18.76
N THR A 20 27.03 -30.87 -19.89
CA THR A 20 25.73 -30.21 -19.89
C THR A 20 24.68 -31.23 -19.42
N SER A 21 24.83 -31.74 -18.19
CA SER A 21 23.69 -32.30 -17.47
C SER A 21 22.81 -31.08 -17.18
N GLY A 22 21.93 -30.77 -18.14
CA GLY A 22 20.90 -29.76 -17.96
C GLY A 22 20.18 -30.15 -16.68
N ALA A 23 20.41 -29.37 -15.63
CA ALA A 23 19.49 -29.38 -14.52
C ALA A 23 18.17 -28.98 -15.15
N ASP A 24 17.30 -29.98 -15.34
CA ASP A 24 15.88 -29.79 -15.53
C ASP A 24 15.45 -29.03 -14.28
N ARG A 25 15.59 -27.70 -14.33
CA ARG A 25 15.11 -26.82 -13.29
C ARG A 25 13.61 -26.95 -13.44
N VAL A 26 13.09 -27.93 -12.70
CA VAL A 26 11.77 -27.96 -12.09
C VAL A 26 11.27 -26.52 -12.16
N LYS A 27 10.32 -26.27 -13.06
CA LYS A 27 9.67 -24.97 -13.13
C LYS A 27 9.28 -24.67 -11.70
N THR A 28 9.97 -23.73 -11.06
CA THR A 28 9.53 -23.21 -9.77
C THR A 28 8.07 -22.87 -10.00
N PRO A 29 7.11 -23.52 -9.29
CA PRO A 29 5.73 -23.12 -9.40
C PRO A 29 5.76 -21.62 -9.13
N VAL A 30 5.28 -20.82 -10.09
CA VAL A 30 5.11 -19.40 -9.87
C VAL A 30 4.24 -19.32 -8.63
N ALA A 31 4.87 -19.01 -7.49
CA ALA A 31 4.16 -18.92 -6.23
C ALA A 31 3.10 -17.85 -6.48
N GLU A 32 1.84 -18.27 -6.43
CA GLU A 32 0.72 -17.35 -6.64
C GLU A 32 0.93 -16.18 -5.67
N PRO A 33 0.87 -14.93 -6.15
CA PRO A 33 1.10 -13.79 -5.28
C PRO A 33 0.06 -13.85 -4.16
N LEU A 34 0.53 -14.01 -2.93
CA LEU A 34 -0.32 -14.04 -1.75
C LEU A 34 -1.02 -12.69 -1.66
N VAL A 35 -2.30 -12.64 -2.07
CA VAL A 35 -3.13 -11.44 -1.96
C VAL A 35 -3.46 -11.25 -0.47
N GLN A 36 -2.67 -10.41 0.21
CA GLN A 36 -2.95 -10.06 1.59
C GLN A 36 -4.06 -9.01 1.64
N VAL A 37 -5.26 -9.45 2.07
CA VAL A 37 -6.38 -8.55 2.32
C VAL A 37 -6.14 -7.84 3.66
N LYS A 38 -5.69 -6.58 3.59
CA LYS A 38 -5.54 -5.72 4.78
C LYS A 38 -6.74 -4.78 4.89
N THR A 39 -7.52 -4.95 5.96
CA THR A 39 -8.59 -3.99 6.30
C THR A 39 -7.97 -2.62 6.61
N ARG A 40 -8.46 -1.58 5.95
CA ARG A 40 -8.15 -0.18 6.28
C ARG A 40 -9.33 0.42 7.03
N ILE A 41 -9.05 1.03 8.18
CA ILE A 41 -10.01 1.91 8.86
C ILE A 41 -9.80 3.31 8.28
N VAL A 42 -10.86 3.92 7.76
CA VAL A 42 -10.85 5.30 7.28
C VAL A 42 -11.67 6.13 8.25
N ASP A 43 -11.02 7.09 8.90
CA ASP A 43 -11.73 8.05 9.73
C ASP A 43 -12.42 9.08 8.83
N THR A 44 -13.73 9.21 8.99
CA THR A 44 -14.58 10.16 8.25
C THR A 44 -15.04 11.32 9.14
N ALA A 45 -14.52 11.41 10.36
CA ALA A 45 -14.87 12.46 11.32
C ALA A 45 -14.65 13.85 10.76
N CYS A 46 -13.57 14.07 10.01
CA CYS A 46 -13.23 15.35 9.41
C CYS A 46 -14.32 15.89 8.47
N ASP A 47 -15.19 15.05 7.90
CA ASP A 47 -16.23 15.52 7.00
C ASP A 47 -17.43 16.12 7.74
N TRP A 48 -17.81 15.53 8.87
CA TRP A 48 -18.98 15.96 9.62
C TRP A 48 -18.64 16.89 10.80
N THR A 49 -17.35 17.02 11.16
CA THR A 49 -16.86 17.94 12.21
C THR A 49 -16.38 19.29 11.68
N LYS A 50 -16.61 19.61 10.39
CA LYS A 50 -16.15 20.88 9.80
C LYS A 50 -16.71 22.08 10.56
N PRO A 51 -15.86 23.03 10.98
CA PRO A 51 -16.34 24.24 11.64
C PRO A 51 -17.02 25.17 10.64
N ILE A 52 -17.92 26.00 11.15
CA ILE A 52 -18.47 27.13 10.41
C ILE A 52 -17.49 28.29 10.62
N TYR A 53 -16.82 28.71 9.56
CA TYR A 53 -15.94 29.87 9.61
C TYR A 53 -16.78 31.14 9.65
N VAL A 54 -16.44 32.04 10.58
CA VAL A 54 -17.16 33.29 10.78
C VAL A 54 -16.25 34.51 10.57
N SER A 55 -16.82 35.60 10.07
CA SER A 55 -16.17 36.92 9.91
C SER A 55 -17.03 38.04 10.52
N ALA A 56 -16.41 39.19 10.80
CA ALA A 56 -17.13 40.35 11.35
C ALA A 56 -18.16 40.95 10.38
N THR A 57 -18.02 40.65 9.09
CA THR A 57 -18.92 41.10 8.02
C THR A 57 -19.96 40.06 7.64
N ASP A 58 -20.01 38.93 8.36
CA ASP A 58 -20.93 37.87 8.00
C ASP A 58 -22.38 38.27 8.19
N VAL A 59 -23.16 37.89 7.19
CA VAL A 59 -24.62 37.91 7.22
C VAL A 59 -25.13 36.50 7.06
N LEU A 60 -26.38 36.25 7.43
CA LEU A 60 -27.04 34.98 7.18
C LEU A 60 -27.37 34.83 5.68
N SER A 61 -26.33 34.62 4.88
CA SER A 61 -26.45 34.27 3.47
C SER A 61 -27.00 32.86 3.31
N ASP A 62 -27.48 32.51 2.12
CA ASP A 62 -27.94 31.16 1.82
C ASP A 62 -26.83 30.11 2.03
N GLU A 63 -25.58 30.45 1.73
CA GLU A 63 -24.43 29.55 1.95
C GLU A 63 -24.13 29.35 3.43
N THR A 64 -24.18 30.42 4.23
CA THR A 64 -24.07 30.34 5.69
C THR A 64 -25.20 29.50 6.29
N ALA A 65 -26.43 29.71 5.83
CA ALA A 65 -27.60 28.95 6.28
C ALA A 65 -27.47 27.45 5.96
N LYS A 66 -26.98 27.10 4.76
CA LYS A 66 -26.68 25.71 4.38
C LYS A 66 -25.61 25.10 5.28
N ALA A 67 -24.54 25.83 5.57
CA ALA A 67 -23.45 25.36 6.45
C ALA A 67 -23.97 25.10 7.89
N ILE A 68 -24.76 26.03 8.44
CA ILE A 68 -25.41 25.88 9.75
C ILE A 68 -26.32 24.65 9.76
N LEU A 69 -27.16 24.48 8.73
CA LEU A 69 -28.07 23.34 8.62
C LEU A 69 -27.31 22.01 8.57
N ALA A 70 -26.24 21.93 7.78
CA ALA A 70 -25.39 20.75 7.68
C ALA A 70 -24.74 20.43 9.04
N HIS A 71 -24.19 21.43 9.72
CA HIS A 71 -23.56 21.28 11.04
C HIS A 71 -24.57 20.80 12.10
N ASN A 72 -25.76 21.38 12.15
CA ASN A 72 -26.82 20.97 13.09
C ASN A 72 -27.28 19.53 12.84
N ARG A 73 -27.43 19.13 11.57
CA ARG A 73 -27.77 17.75 11.21
C ARG A 73 -26.67 16.77 11.61
N ALA A 74 -25.41 17.13 11.40
CA ALA A 74 -24.27 16.33 11.85
C ALA A 74 -24.26 16.18 13.38
N GLY A 75 -24.45 17.27 14.13
CA GLY A 75 -24.54 17.23 15.59
C GLY A 75 -25.73 16.43 16.11
N ALA A 76 -26.88 16.47 15.43
CA ALA A 76 -28.02 15.62 15.78
C ALA A 76 -27.72 14.12 15.57
N ALA A 77 -27.10 13.78 14.44
CA ALA A 77 -26.79 12.40 14.08
C ALA A 77 -25.63 11.78 14.89
N GLN A 78 -24.56 12.55 15.12
CA GLN A 78 -23.30 12.04 15.70
C GLN A 78 -23.15 12.37 17.18
N CYS A 79 -23.74 13.48 17.65
CA CYS A 79 -23.57 13.98 19.03
C CYS A 79 -24.87 13.96 19.84
N GLY A 80 -26.00 13.58 19.25
CA GLY A 80 -27.30 13.53 19.93
C GLY A 80 -27.87 14.92 20.26
N TRP A 81 -27.49 15.96 19.51
CA TRP A 81 -28.05 17.29 19.72
C TRP A 81 -29.56 17.28 19.49
N LYS A 82 -30.28 17.92 20.41
CA LYS A 82 -31.71 18.14 20.29
C LYS A 82 -31.93 19.57 19.82
N PRO A 83 -32.90 19.83 18.93
CA PRO A 83 -33.31 21.19 18.62
C PRO A 83 -33.66 21.91 19.92
N THR A 84 -32.96 23.01 20.20
CA THR A 84 -33.17 23.81 21.43
C THR A 84 -34.17 24.93 21.22
N GLY A 85 -34.96 24.87 20.14
CA GLY A 85 -35.98 25.87 19.79
C GLY A 85 -36.99 26.05 20.91
N ARG A 86 -36.71 27.00 21.80
CA ARG A 86 -37.72 27.85 22.41
C ARG A 86 -37.98 29.03 21.48
#